data_AF-A0A3M1X1J1-F1
#
_entry.id   AF-A0A3M1X1J1-F1
#
_cell.length_a   1.000
_cell.length_b   1.000
_cell.length_c   1.000
_cell.angle_alpha   90.00
_cell.angle_beta   90.00
_cell.angle_gamma   90.00
#
_symmetry.space_group_name_H-M   'P 1'
#
loop_
_entity.id
_entity.type
_entity.pdbx_description
1 polymer ?
#
loop_
_entity_poly.entity_id
_entity_poly.type
_entity_poly.pdbx_seq_one_letter_code
_entity_poly.pdbx_strand_id
1 'polypeptide(L)'
;MQEVVTSLGDGDRIRLTVDELRKDIVEGTEDAARRGKIDPLSPAEIDHLVDIFRQPGKTVSVEPGKEVIVSDDGAGLMASWGRPSAGHAIPISDHQSILMYERVYCGDTCGLGFPDYSYKPVKSAIGYARSHYKTIS
;
A
#
# COMPACT_ATOMS: atom_id res chain seq x y z
N MET A 1 17.58 -15.62 -22.17
CA MET A 1 16.93 -15.68 -20.86
C MET A 1 16.37 -14.30 -20.60
N GLN A 2 15.05 -14.16 -20.36
CA GLN A 2 14.47 -12.84 -20.09
C GLN A 2 14.64 -12.54 -18.59
N GLU A 3 15.29 -11.43 -18.28
CA GLU A 3 15.57 -10.99 -16.92
C GLU A 3 14.44 -10.08 -16.43
N VAL A 4 14.01 -10.29 -15.18
CA VAL A 4 12.98 -9.48 -14.52
C VAL A 4 13.65 -8.63 -13.45
N VAL A 5 13.37 -7.33 -13.48
CA VAL A 5 13.86 -6.37 -12.47
C VAL A 5 12.71 -6.03 -11.54
N THR A 6 12.85 -6.34 -10.25
CA THR A 6 11.87 -6.00 -9.22
C THR A 6 12.55 -5.28 -8.04
N SER A 7 11.77 -4.76 -7.09
CA SER A 7 12.29 -4.08 -5.90
C SER A 7 11.86 -4.81 -4.63
N LEU A 8 12.73 -4.78 -3.61
CA LEU A 8 12.46 -5.36 -2.30
C LEU A 8 11.62 -4.44 -1.39
N GLY A 9 11.31 -3.22 -1.85
CA GLY A 9 10.53 -2.23 -1.08
C GLY A 9 11.35 -1.38 -0.09
N ASP A 10 12.64 -1.65 0.03
CA ASP A 10 13.63 -0.88 0.82
C ASP A 10 14.43 0.13 -0.04
N GLY A 11 14.10 0.23 -1.33
CA GLY A 11 14.81 1.05 -2.31
C GLY A 11 15.80 0.28 -3.16
N ASP A 12 16.17 -0.94 -2.76
CA ASP A 12 17.03 -1.80 -3.57
C ASP A 12 16.25 -2.50 -4.69
N ARG A 13 16.96 -2.74 -5.80
CA ARG A 13 16.46 -3.47 -6.96
C ARG A 13 17.23 -4.76 -7.13
N ILE A 14 16.48 -5.83 -7.39
CA ILE A 14 17.03 -7.16 -7.65
C ILE A 14 16.70 -7.58 -9.08
N ARG A 15 17.49 -8.55 -9.56
CA ARG A 15 17.34 -9.16 -10.88
C ARG A 15 17.09 -10.64 -10.69
N LEU A 16 16.04 -11.14 -11.31
CA LEU A 16 15.64 -12.53 -11.23
C LEU A 16 15.42 -13.07 -12.65
N THR A 17 15.69 -14.35 -12.83
CA THR A 17 15.14 -15.11 -13.95
C THR A 17 13.64 -15.34 -13.74
N VAL A 18 12.94 -15.66 -14.82
CA VAL A 18 11.51 -16.00 -14.75
C VAL A 18 11.25 -17.20 -13.83
N ASP A 19 12.16 -18.18 -13.81
CA ASP A 19 12.03 -19.37 -12.97
C ASP A 19 12.27 -19.05 -11.49
N GLU A 20 13.25 -18.20 -11.18
CA GLU A 20 13.48 -17.70 -9.81
C GLU A 20 12.29 -16.88 -9.31
N LEU A 21 11.76 -15.98 -10.14
CA LEU A 21 10.55 -15.21 -9.84
C LEU A 21 9.34 -16.12 -9.56
N ARG A 22 9.11 -17.12 -10.42
CA ARG A 22 8.01 -18.07 -10.23
C ARG A 22 8.16 -18.82 -8.91
N LYS A 23 9.37 -19.28 -8.61
CA LYS A 23 9.66 -20.00 -7.37
C LYS A 23 9.34 -19.12 -6.14
N ASP A 24 9.79 -17.87 -6.16
CA ASP A 24 9.55 -16.90 -5.08
C ASP A 24 8.05 -16.65 -4.87
N ILE A 25 7.27 -16.48 -5.94
CA ILE A 25 5.81 -16.32 -5.89
C ILE A 25 5.13 -17.56 -5.29
N VAL A 26 5.52 -18.77 -5.71
CA VAL A 26 4.94 -20.02 -5.17
C VAL A 26 5.25 -20.17 -3.68
N GLU A 27 6.51 -20.01 -3.27
CA GLU A 27 6.92 -20.14 -1.87
C GLU A 27 6.19 -19.12 -0.98
N GLY A 28 6.08 -17.86 -1.42
CA GLY A 28 5.39 -16.81 -0.69
C GLY A 28 3.87 -17.04 -0.58
N THR A 29 3.22 -17.42 -1.68
CA THR A 29 1.76 -17.63 -1.72
C THR A 29 1.33 -18.89 -0.97
N GLU A 30 2.12 -19.97 -1.01
CA GLU A 30 1.88 -21.18 -0.21
C GLU A 30 2.04 -20.91 1.30
N ASP A 31 3.06 -20.14 1.71
CA ASP A 31 3.21 -19.76 3.12
C ASP A 31 2.03 -18.90 3.59
N ALA A 32 1.61 -17.93 2.78
CA ALA A 32 0.45 -17.09 3.06
C ALA A 32 -0.85 -17.91 3.17
N ALA A 33 -1.12 -18.80 2.21
CA ALA A 33 -2.30 -19.67 2.22
C ALA A 33 -2.33 -20.57 3.46
N ARG A 34 -1.19 -21.17 3.81
CA ARG A 34 -1.03 -22.00 5.01
C ARG A 34 -1.33 -21.22 6.30
N ARG A 35 -0.83 -19.99 6.43
CA ARG A 35 -1.09 -19.13 7.61
C ARG A 35 -2.53 -18.65 7.65
N GLY A 36 -3.10 -18.29 6.50
CA GLY A 36 -4.47 -17.86 6.32
C GLY A 36 -5.50 -18.99 6.47
N LYS A 37 -5.07 -20.26 6.40
CA LYS A 37 -5.92 -21.45 6.36
C LYS A 37 -6.93 -21.40 5.22
N ILE A 38 -6.45 -20.96 4.06
CA ILE A 38 -7.20 -20.88 2.80
C ILE A 38 -6.52 -21.78 1.77
N ASP A 39 -7.23 -22.05 0.68
CA ASP A 39 -6.67 -22.84 -0.42
C ASP A 39 -5.50 -22.10 -1.10
N PRO A 40 -4.46 -22.82 -1.54
CA PRO A 40 -3.38 -22.24 -2.31
C PRO A 40 -3.86 -21.79 -3.69
N LEU A 41 -3.12 -20.88 -4.31
CA LEU A 41 -3.41 -20.43 -5.67
C LEU A 41 -3.27 -21.59 -6.67
N SER A 42 -4.15 -21.60 -7.66
CA SER A 42 -4.06 -22.51 -8.80
C SER A 42 -2.85 -22.19 -9.69
N PRO A 43 -2.37 -23.15 -10.50
CA PRO A 43 -1.27 -22.90 -11.44
C PRO A 43 -1.54 -21.73 -12.40
N ALA A 44 -2.79 -21.54 -12.82
CA ALA A 44 -3.17 -20.44 -13.69
C ALA A 44 -3.08 -19.07 -13.00
N GLU A 45 -3.41 -18.98 -11.71
CA GLU A 45 -3.24 -17.76 -10.92
C GLU A 45 -1.76 -17.44 -10.70
N ILE A 46 -0.92 -18.46 -10.46
CA ILE A 46 0.53 -18.28 -10.39
C ILE A 46 1.09 -17.78 -11.72
N ASP A 47 0.67 -18.37 -12.84
CA ASP A 47 1.07 -17.93 -14.19
C ASP A 47 0.69 -16.46 -14.43
N HIS A 48 -0.51 -16.07 -14.00
CA HIS A 48 -0.99 -14.70 -14.12
C HIS A 48 -0.16 -13.71 -13.29
N LEU A 49 0.20 -14.06 -12.05
CA LEU A 49 1.10 -13.23 -11.23
C LEU A 49 2.48 -13.10 -11.89
N VAL A 50 3.06 -14.20 -12.38
CA VAL A 50 4.34 -14.16 -13.09
C VAL A 50 4.28 -13.23 -14.32
N ASP A 51 3.16 -13.23 -15.05
CA ASP A 51 2.96 -12.33 -16.20
C ASP A 51 2.94 -10.85 -15.76
N ILE A 52 2.24 -10.53 -14.66
CA ILE A 52 2.20 -9.18 -14.09
C ILE A 52 3.62 -8.70 -13.71
N PHE A 53 4.39 -9.53 -13.01
CA PHE A 53 5.76 -9.16 -12.59
C PHE A 53 6.74 -9.05 -13.77
N ARG A 54 6.47 -9.72 -14.89
CA ARG A 54 7.28 -9.63 -16.11
C ARG A 54 6.91 -8.45 -17.00
N GLN A 55 5.82 -7.76 -16.70
CA GLN A 55 5.39 -6.60 -17.45
C GLN A 55 6.49 -5.50 -17.34
N PRO A 56 6.99 -4.94 -18.46
CA PRO A 56 8.16 -4.05 -18.45
C PRO A 56 7.82 -2.58 -18.12
N GLY A 57 6.54 -2.26 -17.97
CA GLY A 57 6.08 -0.90 -17.70
C GLY A 57 6.23 -0.54 -16.23
N LYS A 58 6.40 0.76 -15.97
CA LYS A 58 6.49 1.27 -14.61
C LYS A 58 5.13 1.25 -13.87
N THR A 59 4.04 1.23 -14.63
CA THR A 59 2.66 1.18 -14.12
C THR A 59 1.96 0.00 -14.79
N VAL A 60 1.29 -0.81 -13.98
CA VAL A 60 0.40 -1.91 -14.40
C VAL A 60 -1.03 -1.56 -14.02
N SER A 61 -1.99 -2.07 -14.78
CA SER A 61 -3.43 -1.96 -14.49
C SER A 61 -4.10 -3.28 -14.84
N VAL A 62 -5.36 -3.43 -14.45
CA VAL A 62 -6.14 -4.66 -14.64
C VAL A 62 -7.33 -4.37 -15.55
N GLU A 63 -7.91 -5.43 -16.12
CA GLU A 63 -9.15 -5.32 -16.88
C GLU A 63 -10.30 -4.87 -15.95
N PRO A 64 -11.26 -4.07 -16.45
CA PRO A 64 -12.43 -3.70 -15.68
C PRO A 64 -13.17 -4.92 -15.08
N GLY A 65 -13.45 -4.88 -13.79
CA GLY A 65 -14.04 -5.97 -13.02
C GLY A 65 -13.02 -6.91 -12.34
N LYS A 66 -11.71 -6.69 -12.55
CA LYS A 66 -10.63 -7.42 -11.88
C LYS A 66 -9.85 -6.54 -10.88
N GLU A 67 -10.38 -5.36 -10.56
CA GLU A 67 -9.82 -4.47 -9.54
C GLU A 67 -9.89 -5.11 -8.16
N VAL A 68 -8.88 -4.83 -7.33
CA VAL A 68 -8.86 -5.23 -5.92
C VAL A 68 -9.19 -4.00 -5.09
N ILE A 69 -9.99 -4.18 -4.05
CA ILE A 69 -10.27 -3.12 -3.07
C ILE A 69 -8.96 -2.74 -2.37
N VAL A 70 -8.51 -1.52 -2.59
CA VAL A 70 -7.34 -0.96 -1.93
C VAL A 70 -7.79 -0.24 -0.66
N SER A 71 -7.35 -0.77 0.48
CA SER A 71 -7.55 -0.16 1.80
C SER A 71 -6.21 0.30 2.39
N ASP A 72 -6.17 1.53 2.91
CA ASP A 72 -4.95 2.09 3.53
C ASP A 72 -5.22 2.64 4.93
N ASP A 73 -4.36 2.27 5.88
CA ASP A 73 -4.36 2.75 7.27
C ASP A 73 -3.39 3.93 7.44
N GLY A 74 -3.82 5.11 6.98
CA GLY A 74 -3.08 6.36 7.16
C GLY A 74 -3.12 7.33 5.99
N ALA A 75 -3.57 6.89 4.81
CA ALA A 75 -3.60 7.70 3.59
C ALA A 75 -4.33 9.04 3.76
N GLY A 76 -5.37 9.11 4.58
CA GLY A 76 -6.10 10.34 4.88
C GLY A 76 -5.25 11.42 5.59
N LEU A 77 -4.10 11.05 6.16
CA LEU A 77 -3.27 11.91 7.00
C LEU A 77 -1.85 12.10 6.42
N MET A 78 -1.36 11.15 5.60
CA MET A 78 0.03 11.10 5.14
C MET A 78 0.50 12.37 4.42
N ALA A 79 -0.41 13.05 3.72
CA ALA A 79 -0.07 14.30 3.04
C ALA A 79 0.22 15.42 4.06
N SER A 80 -0.66 15.61 5.05
CA SER A 80 -0.57 16.70 6.03
C SER A 80 0.38 16.46 7.19
N TRP A 81 0.67 15.19 7.49
CA TRP A 81 1.39 14.84 8.70
C TRP A 81 2.89 15.13 8.61
N GLY A 82 3.57 15.28 9.74
CA GLY A 82 4.97 15.66 9.79
C GLY A 82 5.91 14.56 9.28
N ARG A 83 7.03 14.96 8.66
CA ARG A 83 8.09 14.04 8.24
C ARG A 83 8.61 13.09 9.32
N PRO A 84 8.73 13.49 10.61
CA PRO A 84 9.13 12.56 11.68
C PRO A 84 8.17 11.39 11.89
N SER A 85 6.94 11.50 11.38
CA SER A 85 5.88 10.50 11.47
C SER A 85 5.54 9.90 10.10
N ALA A 86 6.52 9.84 9.19
CA ALA A 86 6.38 9.35 7.82
C ALA A 86 5.38 10.14 6.94
N GLY A 87 4.94 11.33 7.37
CA GLY A 87 4.12 12.22 6.57
C GLY A 87 4.93 13.18 5.67
N HIS A 88 4.22 14.00 4.89
CA HIS A 88 4.83 14.88 3.87
C HIS A 88 4.79 16.37 4.22
N ALA A 89 4.14 16.75 5.32
CA ALA A 89 3.98 18.12 5.83
C ALA A 89 3.41 19.10 4.79
N ILE A 90 2.53 18.62 3.93
CA ILE A 90 1.82 19.42 2.94
C ILE A 90 0.70 20.18 3.68
N PRO A 91 0.54 21.49 3.49
CA PRO A 91 -0.55 22.25 4.10
C PRO A 91 -1.88 21.92 3.40
N ILE A 92 -2.45 20.76 3.73
CA ILE A 92 -3.69 20.23 3.17
C ILE A 92 -4.58 19.76 4.31
N SER A 93 -5.90 19.94 4.18
CA SER A 93 -6.85 19.42 5.16
C SER A 93 -7.06 17.91 5.03
N ASP A 94 -7.42 17.23 6.11
CA ASP A 94 -7.74 15.79 6.08
C ASP A 94 -8.80 15.46 5.02
N HIS A 95 -9.82 16.31 4.88
CA HIS A 95 -10.85 16.15 3.84
C HIS A 95 -10.25 16.21 2.43
N GLN A 96 -9.39 17.19 2.13
CA GLN A 96 -8.73 17.27 0.83
C GLN A 96 -7.79 16.08 0.61
N SER A 97 -7.08 15.61 1.64
CA SER A 97 -6.23 14.42 1.56
C SER A 97 -7.03 13.16 1.20
N ILE A 98 -8.19 12.96 1.85
CA ILE A 98 -9.11 11.84 1.52
C ILE A 98 -9.59 11.94 0.08
N LEU A 99 -9.99 13.13 -0.36
CA LEU A 99 -10.45 13.33 -1.74
C LEU A 99 -9.34 13.09 -2.77
N MET A 100 -8.09 13.45 -2.46
CA MET A 100 -6.95 13.10 -3.31
C MET A 100 -6.74 11.59 -3.33
N TYR A 101 -6.83 10.93 -2.18
CA TYR A 101 -6.68 9.48 -2.10
C TYR A 101 -7.72 8.74 -2.94
N GLU A 102 -8.99 9.12 -2.82
CA GLU A 102 -10.08 8.57 -3.62
C GLU A 102 -9.90 8.87 -5.11
N ARG A 103 -9.72 10.16 -5.49
CA ARG A 103 -9.87 10.60 -6.88
C ARG A 103 -8.60 10.60 -7.71
N VAL A 104 -7.45 10.75 -7.05
CA VAL A 104 -6.13 10.85 -7.70
C VAL A 104 -5.37 9.54 -7.55
N TYR A 105 -5.43 8.92 -6.38
CA TYR A 105 -4.74 7.66 -6.10
C TYR A 105 -5.61 6.42 -6.28
N CYS A 106 -6.91 6.60 -6.55
CA CYS A 106 -7.86 5.53 -6.81
C CYS A 106 -7.94 4.51 -5.67
N GLY A 107 -7.74 4.94 -4.42
CA GLY A 107 -7.93 4.08 -3.26
C GLY A 107 -9.41 3.97 -2.88
N ASP A 108 -9.86 2.79 -2.52
CA ASP A 108 -11.28 2.52 -2.25
C ASP A 108 -11.70 2.89 -0.83
N THR A 109 -10.82 2.64 0.14
CA THR A 109 -11.09 2.94 1.56
C THR A 109 -9.84 3.44 2.26
N CYS A 110 -9.99 4.42 3.15
CA CYS A 110 -8.88 4.89 3.97
C CYS A 110 -9.30 5.10 5.43
N GLY A 111 -8.38 4.82 6.34
CA GLY A 111 -8.51 5.19 7.74
C GLY A 111 -8.48 6.71 7.92
N LEU A 112 -9.49 7.23 8.64
CA LEU A 112 -9.49 8.59 9.18
C LEU A 112 -9.44 8.48 10.70
N GLY A 113 -8.41 9.05 11.32
CA GLY A 113 -8.26 8.95 12.77
C GLY A 113 -6.98 9.60 13.28
N PHE A 114 -6.75 9.46 14.58
CA PHE A 114 -5.44 9.78 15.14
C PHE A 114 -4.54 8.53 14.99
N PRO A 115 -3.29 8.67 14.52
CA PRO A 115 -2.44 7.54 14.18
C PRO A 115 -1.97 6.72 15.39
N ASP A 116 -1.89 7.33 16.58
CA ASP A 116 -1.63 6.57 17.79
C ASP A 116 -2.92 5.95 18.34
N TYR A 117 -3.04 4.64 18.20
CA TYR A 117 -4.12 3.82 18.77
C TYR A 117 -3.98 3.57 20.29
N SER A 118 -3.18 4.36 20.99
CA SER A 118 -2.85 4.15 22.40
C SER A 118 -3.73 5.00 23.33
N TYR A 119 -4.33 4.38 24.35
CA TYR A 119 -5.11 5.09 25.38
C TYR A 119 -4.24 6.04 26.25
N LYS A 120 -3.00 5.65 26.55
CA LYS A 120 -2.11 6.44 27.43
C LYS A 120 -1.86 7.88 26.92
N PRO A 121 -1.54 8.12 25.63
CA PRO A 121 -1.32 9.46 25.09
C PRO A 121 -2.59 10.20 24.65
N VAL A 122 -3.80 9.70 24.90
CA VAL A 122 -5.05 10.26 24.33
C VAL A 122 -5.22 11.77 24.54
N LYS A 123 -4.78 12.31 25.69
CA LYS A 123 -4.85 13.75 25.95
C LYS A 123 -3.90 14.56 25.06
N SER A 124 -2.68 14.07 24.88
CA SER A 124 -1.69 14.68 23.99
C SER A 124 -2.13 14.59 22.53
N ALA A 125 -2.72 13.46 22.14
CA ALA A 125 -3.31 13.26 20.83
C ALA A 125 -4.43 14.27 20.52
N ILE A 126 -5.36 14.47 21.45
CA ILE A 126 -6.42 15.48 21.34
C ILE A 126 -5.82 16.89 21.25
N GLY A 127 -4.80 17.19 22.06
CA GLY A 127 -4.10 18.46 22.01
C GLY A 127 -3.49 18.74 20.63
N TYR A 128 -2.77 17.76 20.07
CA TYR A 128 -2.20 17.81 18.74
C TYR A 128 -3.28 17.99 17.66
N ALA A 129 -4.34 17.17 17.69
CA ALA A 129 -5.42 17.24 16.71
C ALA A 129 -6.08 18.62 16.70
N ARG A 130 -6.29 19.23 17.88
CA ARG A 130 -6.83 20.60 17.98
C ARG A 130 -5.88 21.66 17.44
N SER A 131 -4.56 21.51 17.64
CA SER A 131 -3.60 22.45 17.05
C SER A 131 -3.51 22.27 15.54
N HIS A 132 -3.46 21.03 15.06
CA HIS A 132 -3.38 20.69 13.64
C HIS A 132 -4.59 21.25 12.90
N TYR A 133 -5.81 20.99 13.39
CA TYR A 133 -7.05 21.53 12.82
C TYR A 133 -6.99 23.05 12.62
N LYS A 134 -6.51 23.81 13.61
CA LYS A 134 -6.37 25.28 13.51
C LYS A 134 -5.34 25.73 12.49
N THR A 135 -4.37 24.89 12.14
CA THR A 135 -3.33 25.20 11.17
C THR A 135 -3.81 24.94 9.73
N ILE A 136 -4.70 23.97 9.53
CA ILE A 136 -5.20 23.55 8.22
C ILE A 136 -6.62 24.06 7.90
N SER A 137 -7.33 24.69 8.86
CA SER A 137 -8.62 25.38 8.67
C SER A 137 -8.44 26.85 8.35
#